data_AF-A0A2V5XWB7-F1
#
_entry.id   AF-A0A2V5XWB7-F1
#
_cell.length_a   1.000
_cell.length_b   1.000
_cell.length_c   1.000
_cell.angle_alpha   90.00
_cell.angle_beta   90.00
_cell.angle_gamma   90.00
#
_symmetry.space_group_name_H-M   'P 1'
#
loop_
_entity.id
_entity.type
_entity.pdbx_description
1 polymer ?
#
loop_
_entity_poly.entity_id
_entity_poly.type
_entity_poly.pdbx_seq_one_letter_code
_entity_poly.pdbx_strand_id
1 'polypeptide(L)'
;MFALAENGAGIFNPEMLRAFALFFFATITICRATEPRSTIPATAQATAPVDQLIPWLLDEDRQLRGIAFSEVILDTTGKHVFAFDRKNETDERVIKQISAALDETMRRMNASDSPIQKAARINEVSSQVEDLLRELLNTTAGLSCDFPRTAGGKIQRSGYPDLRIVDLASTRVFYLDPKLYAVGSRDSSFRTFYFEPKIATNKVRDDAVHLIGGFEHEPRKDNRWNFTRWDLVDLSQFKVKLKAEFQGSNHDMYRPEAIVATRSK
;
A
#
# COMPACT_ATOMS: atom_id res chain seq x y z
N MET A 1 9.12 72.35 -46.76
CA MET A 1 9.51 72.07 -48.17
C MET A 1 9.41 70.56 -48.34
N PHE A 2 8.43 70.12 -49.15
CA PHE A 2 8.22 68.81 -49.83
C PHE A 2 8.55 67.53 -49.03
N ALA A 3 7.64 66.59 -48.69
CA ALA A 3 6.40 66.05 -49.27
C ALA A 3 6.52 65.38 -50.65
N LEU A 4 5.91 64.18 -50.70
CA LEU A 4 5.49 63.38 -51.87
C LEU A 4 6.65 62.66 -52.58
N ALA A 5 6.58 61.35 -52.86
CA ALA A 5 5.70 60.61 -53.79
C ALA A 5 6.66 59.60 -54.48
N GLU A 6 6.29 58.47 -55.06
CA GLU A 6 5.04 57.84 -55.42
C GLU A 6 5.35 56.40 -55.88
N ASN A 7 4.33 55.54 -55.77
CA ASN A 7 3.79 54.57 -56.74
C ASN A 7 4.74 53.88 -57.75
N GLY A 8 4.57 52.61 -58.12
CA GLY A 8 3.43 51.70 -57.99
C GLY A 8 3.22 50.92 -59.30
N ALA A 9 2.74 49.67 -59.17
CA ALA A 9 2.05 48.82 -60.16
C ALA A 9 2.86 48.29 -61.39
N GLY A 10 2.60 47.10 -61.97
CA GLY A 10 1.61 46.06 -61.69
C GLY A 10 1.30 45.21 -62.95
N ILE A 11 1.16 43.88 -62.75
CA ILE A 11 0.12 42.95 -63.27
C ILE A 11 -0.01 42.72 -64.80
N PHE A 12 -0.08 41.44 -65.25
CA PHE A 12 -1.20 40.80 -66.00
C PHE A 12 -0.74 39.54 -66.83
N ASN A 13 -1.28 38.32 -66.61
CA ASN A 13 -2.51 37.72 -67.23
C ASN A 13 -2.32 37.49 -68.75
N PRO A 14 -3.11 36.70 -69.53
CA PRO A 14 -4.43 36.16 -69.24
C PRO A 14 -4.58 34.77 -69.91
N GLU A 15 -5.70 34.09 -69.78
CA GLU A 15 -6.71 33.96 -70.83
C GLU A 15 -7.38 32.67 -70.34
N MET A 16 -8.66 32.62 -70.10
CA MET A 16 -9.71 33.46 -70.61
C MET A 16 -10.89 33.04 -69.74
N LEU A 17 -11.61 33.93 -69.10
CA LEU A 17 -11.97 35.30 -69.41
C LEU A 17 -11.79 36.08 -68.10
N ARG A 18 -11.31 37.31 -68.01
CA ARG A 18 -10.89 38.43 -68.89
C ARG A 18 -10.10 39.32 -67.90
N ALA A 19 -8.93 39.94 -68.13
CA ALA A 19 -8.33 40.57 -69.30
C ALA A 19 -6.79 40.85 -69.09
N PHE A 20 -5.90 40.59 -70.10
CA PHE A 20 -4.66 41.28 -70.66
C PHE A 20 -3.23 41.57 -70.01
N ALA A 21 -2.13 40.78 -70.30
CA ALA A 21 -0.80 41.06 -71.03
C ALA A 21 0.71 41.09 -70.44
N LEU A 22 1.62 40.17 -70.94
CA LEU A 22 3.09 40.17 -71.42
C LEU A 22 4.48 40.31 -70.62
N PHE A 23 5.32 39.22 -70.58
CA PHE A 23 6.79 38.96 -70.97
C PHE A 23 8.16 39.37 -70.27
N PHE A 24 9.11 38.37 -70.21
CA PHE A 24 10.62 38.26 -70.34
C PHE A 24 11.68 38.41 -69.17
N PHE A 25 12.28 37.25 -68.77
CA PHE A 25 13.71 36.83 -68.56
C PHE A 25 14.70 37.34 -67.47
N ALA A 26 15.29 36.34 -66.78
CA ALA A 26 16.69 36.11 -66.34
C ALA A 26 17.52 37.20 -65.63
N THR A 27 18.07 36.87 -64.45
CA THR A 27 19.53 36.62 -64.27
C THR A 27 19.91 36.22 -62.84
N ILE A 28 20.97 35.42 -62.77
CA ILE A 28 21.67 34.87 -61.63
C ILE A 28 22.34 35.97 -60.80
N THR A 29 22.33 35.87 -59.46
CA THR A 29 23.45 36.39 -58.65
C THR A 29 23.72 35.49 -57.45
N ILE A 30 24.93 34.96 -57.46
CA ILE A 30 25.62 34.16 -56.42
C ILE A 30 25.85 35.03 -55.19
N CYS A 31 25.64 34.52 -53.97
CA CYS A 31 26.58 34.72 -52.86
C CYS A 31 26.30 33.88 -51.60
N ARG A 32 27.35 33.14 -51.20
CA ARG A 32 27.73 32.64 -49.88
C ARG A 32 26.87 31.55 -49.22
N ALA A 33 27.31 30.31 -49.43
CA ALA A 33 27.03 29.19 -48.55
C ALA A 33 27.54 29.50 -47.12
N THR A 34 26.60 29.57 -46.18
CA THR A 34 26.86 29.36 -44.75
C THR A 34 26.64 27.88 -44.49
N GLU A 35 27.61 27.22 -43.85
CA GLU A 35 27.54 25.80 -43.53
C GLU A 35 26.30 25.49 -42.67
N PRO A 36 25.59 24.38 -42.93
CA PRO A 36 24.43 24.01 -42.13
C PRO A 36 24.89 23.55 -40.74
N ARG A 37 24.57 24.36 -39.73
CA ARG A 37 24.64 23.96 -38.31
C ARG A 37 23.68 22.79 -38.12
N SER A 38 24.24 21.61 -37.88
CA SER A 38 23.48 20.40 -37.56
C SER A 38 22.61 20.67 -36.32
N THR A 39 21.30 20.83 -36.52
CA THR A 39 20.33 20.82 -35.44
C THR A 39 20.07 19.37 -35.07
N ILE A 40 20.78 18.87 -34.05
CA ILE A 40 20.35 17.68 -33.33
C ILE A 40 19.02 18.06 -32.65
N PRO A 41 17.90 17.37 -32.90
CA PRO A 41 16.68 17.62 -32.15
C PRO A 41 16.97 17.29 -30.69
N ALA A 42 16.70 18.24 -29.78
CA ALA A 42 16.67 17.95 -28.36
C ALA A 42 15.64 16.85 -28.14
N THR A 43 16.11 15.64 -27.87
CA THR A 43 15.27 14.57 -27.33
C THR A 43 14.62 15.13 -26.07
N ALA A 44 13.30 15.32 -26.11
CA ALA A 44 12.52 15.58 -24.91
C ALA A 44 12.86 14.47 -23.92
N GLN A 45 13.53 14.82 -22.83
CA GLN A 45 13.75 13.90 -21.73
C GLN A 45 12.36 13.49 -21.26
N ALA A 46 12.01 12.22 -21.47
CA ALA A 46 10.80 11.65 -20.87
C ALA A 46 10.90 11.92 -19.37
N THR A 47 9.90 12.58 -18.80
CA THR A 47 9.83 12.82 -17.34
C THR A 47 10.01 11.49 -16.66
N ALA A 48 10.97 11.40 -15.74
CA ALA A 48 11.19 10.18 -15.00
C ALA A 48 9.88 9.87 -14.22
N PRO A 49 9.53 8.60 -13.98
CA PRO A 49 8.31 8.27 -13.22
C PRO A 49 8.21 9.00 -11.87
N VAL A 50 9.36 9.32 -11.27
CA VAL A 50 9.47 10.09 -10.04
C VAL A 50 9.01 11.55 -10.19
N ASP A 51 9.16 12.16 -11.37
CA ASP A 51 8.81 13.57 -11.62
C ASP A 51 7.29 13.80 -11.66
N GLN A 52 6.51 12.75 -11.94
CA GLN A 52 5.04 12.78 -11.86
C GLN A 52 4.55 12.39 -10.46
N LEU A 53 5.27 11.49 -9.78
CA LEU A 53 4.90 10.98 -8.47
C LEU A 53 5.20 12.00 -7.34
N ILE A 54 6.34 12.70 -7.40
CA ILE A 54 6.74 13.65 -6.35
C ILE A 54 5.71 14.77 -6.14
N PRO A 55 5.20 15.47 -7.17
CA PRO A 55 4.18 16.50 -6.96
C PRO A 55 2.91 15.96 -6.30
N TRP A 56 2.51 14.73 -6.62
CA TRP A 56 1.38 14.06 -5.98
C TRP A 56 1.69 13.69 -4.52
N LEU A 57 2.91 13.24 -4.23
CA LEU A 57 3.37 12.91 -2.87
C LEU A 57 3.48 14.14 -1.95
N LEU A 58 3.90 15.29 -2.49
CA LEU A 58 4.10 16.53 -1.75
C LEU A 58 2.80 17.26 -1.44
N ASP A 59 1.72 16.97 -2.16
CA ASP A 59 0.39 17.48 -1.86
C ASP A 59 -0.21 16.70 -0.67
N GLU A 60 0.15 17.11 0.55
CA GLU A 60 -0.23 16.42 1.78
C GLU A 60 -1.75 16.40 2.01
N ASP A 61 -2.49 17.36 1.44
CA ASP A 61 -3.95 17.44 1.48
C ASP A 61 -4.62 16.41 0.54
N ARG A 62 -3.90 15.92 -0.47
CA ARG A 62 -4.29 14.79 -1.33
C ARG A 62 -3.96 13.43 -0.75
N GLN A 63 -3.38 13.33 0.45
CA GLN A 63 -3.16 12.03 1.08
C GLN A 63 -4.46 11.24 1.07
N LEU A 64 -4.44 10.07 0.43
CA LEU A 64 -5.58 9.17 0.34
C LEU A 64 -5.91 8.69 1.76
N ARG A 65 -6.77 9.44 2.46
CA ARG A 65 -7.26 9.19 3.81
C ARG A 65 -8.72 8.78 3.71
N GLY A 66 -9.16 7.95 4.65
CA GLY A 66 -10.57 7.57 4.71
C GLY A 66 -10.97 6.55 3.63
N ILE A 67 -10.00 5.90 2.98
CA ILE A 67 -10.24 4.89 1.95
C ILE A 67 -10.86 3.66 2.62
N ALA A 68 -11.94 3.11 2.07
CA ALA A 68 -12.50 1.89 2.61
C ALA A 68 -11.50 0.74 2.44
N PHE A 69 -11.20 0.03 3.52
CA PHE A 69 -10.29 -1.11 3.47
C PHE A 69 -10.83 -2.23 2.56
N SER A 70 -12.15 -2.40 2.51
CA SER A 70 -12.83 -3.33 1.60
C SER A 70 -12.55 -3.04 0.13
N GLU A 71 -12.54 -1.77 -0.27
CA GLU A 71 -12.18 -1.35 -1.64
C GLU A 71 -10.71 -1.65 -1.93
N VAL A 72 -9.81 -1.34 -1.00
CA VAL A 72 -8.38 -1.65 -1.16
C VAL A 72 -8.16 -3.16 -1.34
N ILE A 73 -8.84 -4.00 -0.56
CA ILE A 73 -8.75 -5.46 -0.71
C ILE A 73 -9.33 -5.91 -2.07
N LEU A 74 -10.48 -5.38 -2.48
CA LEU A 74 -11.08 -5.71 -3.77
C LEU A 74 -10.15 -5.35 -4.92
N ASP A 75 -9.64 -4.13 -4.97
CA ASP A 75 -8.81 -3.63 -6.07
C ASP A 75 -7.44 -4.30 -6.14
N THR A 76 -6.89 -4.72 -5.00
CA THR A 76 -5.54 -5.32 -4.94
C THR A 76 -5.54 -6.85 -5.04
N THR A 77 -6.69 -7.50 -4.79
CA THR A 77 -6.76 -8.97 -4.66
C THR A 77 -7.90 -9.63 -5.44
N GLY A 78 -8.92 -8.85 -5.84
CA GLY A 78 -10.17 -9.34 -6.41
C GLY A 78 -11.08 -10.05 -5.41
N LYS A 79 -10.84 -9.89 -4.10
CA LYS A 79 -11.60 -10.52 -3.01
C LYS A 79 -12.42 -9.52 -2.23
N HIS A 80 -13.51 -10.00 -1.64
CA HIS A 80 -14.45 -9.19 -0.88
C HIS A 80 -14.20 -9.32 0.62
N VAL A 81 -14.29 -8.19 1.31
CA VAL A 81 -14.40 -8.13 2.76
C VAL A 81 -15.89 -8.14 3.11
N PHE A 82 -16.36 -9.26 3.66
CA PHE A 82 -17.71 -9.39 4.18
C PHE A 82 -17.84 -8.73 5.56
N ALA A 83 -18.96 -8.06 5.78
CA ALA A 83 -19.37 -7.64 7.12
C ALA A 83 -19.74 -8.87 7.96
N PHE A 84 -19.40 -8.83 9.24
CA PHE A 84 -19.94 -9.77 10.20
C PHE A 84 -21.47 -9.59 10.29
N ASP A 85 -22.21 -10.68 10.08
CA ASP A 85 -23.67 -10.67 10.22
C ASP A 85 -24.10 -11.45 11.46
N ARG A 86 -24.60 -10.74 12.48
CA ARG A 86 -25.14 -11.34 13.71
C ARG A 86 -26.30 -12.31 13.45
N LYS A 87 -27.06 -12.13 12.36
CA LYS A 87 -28.20 -12.97 12.01
C LYS A 87 -27.78 -14.21 11.21
N ASN A 88 -26.55 -14.25 10.71
CA ASN A 88 -26.00 -15.43 10.07
C ASN A 88 -25.51 -16.41 11.14
N GLU A 89 -26.11 -17.59 11.18
CA GLU A 89 -25.81 -18.61 12.20
C GLU A 89 -24.35 -19.08 12.18
N THR A 90 -23.72 -19.11 11.00
CA THR A 90 -22.30 -19.46 10.86
C THR A 90 -21.44 -18.37 11.47
N ASP A 91 -21.69 -17.11 11.11
CA ASP A 91 -20.95 -15.97 11.67
C ASP A 91 -21.08 -15.92 13.18
N GLU A 92 -22.30 -16.05 13.71
CA GLU A 92 -22.51 -16.01 15.15
C GLU A 92 -21.79 -17.15 15.88
N ARG A 93 -21.84 -18.38 15.34
CA ARG A 93 -21.14 -19.54 15.90
C ARG A 93 -19.62 -19.33 15.89
N VAL A 94 -19.06 -18.97 14.74
CA VAL A 94 -17.60 -18.84 14.57
C VAL A 94 -17.08 -17.69 15.43
N ILE A 95 -17.80 -16.57 15.53
CA ILE A 95 -17.40 -15.47 16.42
C ILE A 95 -17.39 -15.90 17.88
N LYS A 96 -18.38 -16.68 18.34
CA LYS A 96 -18.35 -17.23 19.72
C LYS A 96 -17.13 -18.12 19.96
N GLN A 97 -16.76 -18.94 18.97
CA GLN A 97 -15.57 -19.79 19.05
C GLN A 97 -14.28 -18.96 19.06
N ILE A 98 -14.19 -17.91 18.23
CA ILE A 98 -13.06 -16.97 18.25
C ILE A 98 -12.97 -16.25 19.59
N SER A 99 -14.08 -15.76 20.13
CA SER A 99 -14.12 -15.11 21.45
C SER A 99 -13.60 -16.04 22.57
N ALA A 100 -14.03 -17.30 22.59
CA ALA A 100 -13.53 -18.28 23.56
C ALA A 100 -12.02 -18.52 23.41
N ALA A 101 -11.50 -18.55 22.18
CA ALA A 101 -10.06 -18.66 21.95
C ALA A 101 -9.29 -17.40 22.39
N LEU A 102 -9.86 -16.20 22.25
CA LEU A 102 -9.27 -14.95 22.75
C LEU A 102 -9.26 -14.92 24.29
N ASP A 103 -10.34 -15.35 24.95
CA ASP A 103 -10.40 -15.49 26.41
C ASP A 103 -9.30 -16.43 26.94
N GLU A 104 -9.21 -17.63 26.35
CA GLU A 104 -8.22 -18.61 26.74
C GLU A 104 -6.79 -18.16 26.43
N THR A 105 -6.59 -17.45 25.32
CA THR A 105 -5.30 -16.82 24.98
C THR A 105 -4.91 -15.83 26.07
N MET A 106 -5.76 -14.87 26.40
CA MET A 106 -5.49 -13.88 27.44
C MET A 106 -5.20 -14.51 28.79
N ARG A 107 -5.96 -15.55 29.18
CA ARG A 107 -5.70 -16.31 30.40
C ARG A 107 -4.30 -16.93 30.41
N ARG A 108 -3.89 -17.58 29.31
CA ARG A 108 -2.55 -18.20 29.17
C ARG A 108 -1.43 -17.18 29.06
N MET A 109 -1.66 -16.01 28.47
CA MET A 109 -0.67 -14.93 28.45
C MET A 109 -0.36 -14.43 29.87
N ASN A 110 -1.38 -14.33 30.72
CA ASN A 110 -1.26 -13.86 32.10
C ASN A 110 -0.81 -14.93 33.11
N ALA A 111 -0.74 -16.21 32.71
CA ALA A 111 -0.27 -17.26 33.61
C ALA A 111 1.20 -17.05 34.01
N SER A 112 1.53 -17.34 35.28
CA SER A 112 2.87 -17.07 35.84
C SER A 112 3.99 -17.88 35.19
N ASP A 113 3.66 -19.05 34.66
CA ASP A 113 4.56 -19.97 33.96
C ASP A 113 4.59 -19.76 32.44
N SER A 114 3.81 -18.80 31.94
CA SER A 114 3.71 -18.51 30.50
C SER A 114 5.05 -18.07 29.92
N PRO A 115 5.49 -18.64 28.78
CA PRO A 115 6.69 -18.19 28.07
C PRO A 115 6.67 -16.70 27.72
N ILE A 116 5.48 -16.14 27.51
CA ILE A 116 5.26 -14.71 27.24
C ILE A 116 5.80 -13.82 28.35
N GLN A 117 5.74 -14.26 29.61
CA GLN A 117 6.23 -13.48 30.75
C GLN A 117 7.76 -13.28 30.72
N LYS A 118 8.49 -14.15 30.00
CA LYS A 118 9.94 -14.05 29.81
C LYS A 118 10.35 -13.03 28.74
N ALA A 119 9.44 -12.66 27.85
CA ALA A 119 9.71 -11.73 26.76
C ALA A 119 9.99 -10.32 27.29
N ALA A 120 11.12 -9.74 26.89
CA ALA A 120 11.51 -8.42 27.34
C ALA A 120 10.78 -7.30 26.61
N ARG A 121 10.47 -7.54 25.33
CA ARG A 121 9.84 -6.59 24.43
C ARG A 121 8.47 -7.10 24.00
N ILE A 122 7.49 -6.20 23.93
CA ILE A 122 6.12 -6.56 23.53
C ILE A 122 6.06 -7.19 22.13
N ASN A 123 6.97 -6.80 21.22
CA ASN A 123 7.04 -7.37 19.86
C ASN A 123 7.36 -8.88 19.86
N GLU A 124 8.08 -9.38 20.86
CA GLU A 124 8.36 -10.82 21.03
C GLU A 124 7.13 -11.58 21.55
N VAL A 125 6.19 -10.87 22.19
CA VAL A 125 4.92 -11.43 22.64
C VAL A 125 3.98 -11.63 21.47
N SER A 126 3.91 -10.70 20.51
CA SER A 126 2.97 -10.76 19.38
C SER A 126 3.06 -12.09 18.61
N SER A 127 4.27 -12.55 18.27
CA SER A 127 4.44 -13.82 17.56
C SER A 127 3.97 -15.05 18.36
N GLN A 128 4.11 -15.02 19.69
CA GLN A 128 3.64 -16.09 20.57
C GLN A 128 2.11 -16.10 20.67
N VAL A 129 1.48 -14.91 20.63
CA VAL A 129 0.01 -14.78 20.60
C VAL A 129 -0.58 -15.36 19.32
N GLU A 130 0.04 -15.09 18.17
CA GLU A 130 -0.36 -15.71 16.89
C GLU A 130 -0.33 -17.24 16.98
N ASP A 131 0.77 -17.80 17.48
CA ASP A 131 0.95 -19.26 17.60
C ASP A 131 -0.09 -19.88 18.54
N LEU A 132 -0.34 -19.24 19.68
CA LEU A 132 -1.31 -19.71 20.67
C LEU A 132 -2.75 -19.66 20.13
N LEU A 133 -3.14 -18.56 19.48
CA LEU A 133 -4.46 -18.44 18.87
C LEU A 133 -4.66 -19.48 17.77
N ARG A 134 -3.65 -19.69 16.92
CA ARG A 134 -3.69 -20.71 15.88
C ARG A 134 -3.94 -22.09 16.47
N GLU A 135 -3.20 -22.47 17.52
CA GLU A 135 -3.37 -23.76 18.20
C GLU A 135 -4.79 -23.91 18.76
N LEU A 136 -5.26 -22.95 19.55
CA LEU A 136 -6.58 -22.98 20.17
C LEU A 136 -7.70 -23.08 19.13
N LEU A 137 -7.65 -22.24 18.10
CA LEU A 137 -8.65 -22.24 17.04
C LEU A 137 -8.61 -23.51 16.20
N ASN A 138 -7.43 -24.07 15.92
CA ASN A 138 -7.31 -25.30 15.13
C ASN A 138 -7.71 -26.56 15.91
N THR A 139 -7.73 -26.50 17.25
CA THR A 139 -8.29 -27.58 18.11
C THR A 139 -9.79 -27.44 18.34
N THR A 140 -10.39 -26.32 17.94
CA THR A 140 -11.83 -26.08 18.11
C THR A 140 -12.62 -26.91 17.10
N ALA A 141 -13.55 -27.73 17.61
CA ALA A 141 -14.37 -28.59 16.76
C ALA A 141 -15.15 -27.77 15.70
N GLY A 142 -15.08 -28.22 14.45
CA GLY A 142 -15.73 -27.57 13.31
C GLY A 142 -14.92 -26.44 12.67
N LEU A 143 -13.75 -26.09 13.21
CA LEU A 143 -12.85 -25.10 12.61
C LEU A 143 -11.55 -25.74 12.13
N SER A 144 -10.94 -25.11 11.13
CA SER A 144 -9.50 -25.23 10.86
C SER A 144 -8.88 -23.84 10.95
N CYS A 145 -7.69 -23.73 11.53
CA CYS A 145 -6.96 -22.46 11.62
C CYS A 145 -5.48 -22.70 11.33
N ASP A 146 -4.94 -21.94 10.39
CA ASP A 146 -3.52 -21.98 10.04
C ASP A 146 -3.02 -20.61 9.56
N PHE A 147 -1.72 -20.49 9.40
CA PHE A 147 -1.13 -19.35 8.72
C PHE A 147 -1.57 -19.32 7.24
N PRO A 148 -2.02 -18.18 6.71
CA PRO A 148 -2.44 -18.12 5.32
C PRO A 148 -1.27 -18.36 4.37
N ARG A 149 -1.60 -18.97 3.23
CA ARG A 149 -0.65 -19.24 2.16
C ARG A 149 -0.62 -18.08 1.18
N THR A 150 0.56 -17.80 0.65
CA THR A 150 0.72 -16.86 -0.46
C THR A 150 0.06 -17.41 -1.73
N ALA A 151 -0.07 -16.55 -2.76
CA ALA A 151 -0.53 -16.98 -4.09
C ALA A 151 0.27 -18.17 -4.66
N GLY A 152 1.56 -18.30 -4.33
CA GLY A 152 2.41 -19.44 -4.69
C GLY A 152 2.31 -20.66 -3.77
N GLY A 153 1.34 -20.71 -2.85
CA GLY A 153 1.10 -21.84 -1.95
C GLY A 153 2.05 -21.95 -0.74
N LYS A 154 3.01 -21.02 -0.62
CA LYS A 154 3.99 -21.00 0.48
C LYS A 154 3.38 -20.39 1.74
N ILE A 155 3.69 -20.97 2.89
CA ILE A 155 3.37 -20.37 4.19
C ILE A 155 4.28 -19.16 4.38
N GLN A 156 3.70 -18.02 4.77
CA GLN A 156 4.45 -16.82 5.11
C GLN A 156 3.84 -16.19 6.37
N ARG A 157 4.61 -16.17 7.46
CA ARG A 157 4.15 -15.57 8.73
C ARG A 157 3.99 -14.06 8.59
N SER A 158 4.97 -13.38 7.98
CA SER A 158 4.95 -11.92 7.87
C SER A 158 3.89 -11.37 6.91
N GLY A 159 3.39 -10.19 7.24
CA GLY A 159 2.41 -9.44 6.46
C GLY A 159 0.97 -9.85 6.79
N TYR A 160 0.01 -9.05 6.36
CA TYR A 160 -1.40 -9.29 6.61
C TYR A 160 -2.00 -10.34 5.64
N PRO A 161 -2.96 -11.18 6.07
CA PRO A 161 -3.39 -11.41 7.45
C PRO A 161 -2.50 -12.41 8.19
N ASP A 162 -2.51 -12.41 9.51
CA ASP A 162 -1.72 -13.35 10.33
C ASP A 162 -2.33 -14.77 10.34
N LEU A 163 -3.65 -14.92 10.53
CA LEU A 163 -4.33 -16.22 10.62
C LEU A 163 -5.50 -16.34 9.65
N ARG A 164 -5.72 -17.55 9.13
CA ARG A 164 -6.87 -17.93 8.29
C ARG A 164 -7.66 -19.02 8.98
N ILE A 165 -8.92 -18.75 9.26
CA ILE A 165 -9.88 -19.64 9.91
C ILE A 165 -10.90 -20.08 8.86
N VAL A 166 -11.24 -21.37 8.84
CA VAL A 166 -12.29 -21.94 8.00
C VAL A 166 -13.29 -22.64 8.88
N ASP A 167 -14.56 -22.27 8.74
CA ASP A 167 -15.66 -23.10 9.23
C ASP A 167 -15.80 -24.32 8.30
N LEU A 168 -15.56 -25.52 8.83
CA LEU A 168 -15.49 -26.74 8.02
C LEU A 168 -16.85 -27.16 7.45
N ALA A 169 -17.94 -26.76 8.09
CA ALA A 169 -19.29 -27.12 7.65
C ALA A 169 -19.77 -26.25 6.47
N SER A 170 -19.57 -24.93 6.56
CA SER A 170 -20.03 -23.96 5.55
C SER A 170 -18.94 -23.58 4.54
N THR A 171 -17.68 -23.91 4.81
CA THR A 171 -16.47 -23.45 4.11
C THR A 171 -16.22 -21.94 4.21
N ARG A 172 -16.97 -21.22 5.05
CA ARG A 172 -16.82 -19.78 5.24
C ARG A 172 -15.47 -19.44 5.87
N VAL A 173 -14.85 -18.38 5.37
CA VAL A 173 -13.49 -17.97 5.76
C VAL A 173 -13.51 -16.71 6.60
N PHE A 174 -12.67 -16.70 7.62
CA PHE A 174 -12.40 -15.55 8.47
C PHE A 174 -10.89 -15.32 8.53
N TYR A 175 -10.44 -14.09 8.33
CA TYR A 175 -9.06 -13.70 8.61
C TYR A 175 -9.00 -13.04 9.98
N LEU A 176 -8.05 -13.46 10.81
CA LEU A 176 -7.81 -12.91 12.14
C LEU A 176 -6.38 -12.41 12.25
N ASP A 177 -6.24 -11.18 12.73
CA ASP A 177 -4.96 -10.51 12.86
C ASP A 177 -4.82 -9.99 14.30
N PRO A 178 -4.08 -10.70 15.17
CA PRO A 178 -3.93 -10.29 16.56
C PRO A 178 -3.04 -9.05 16.67
N LYS A 179 -3.38 -8.16 17.61
CA LYS A 179 -2.64 -6.94 17.89
C LYS A 179 -2.55 -6.70 19.38
N LEU A 180 -1.41 -6.19 19.82
CA LEU A 180 -1.17 -5.78 21.20
C LEU A 180 -1.12 -4.26 21.24
N TYR A 181 -1.78 -3.65 22.22
CA TYR A 181 -1.72 -2.20 22.45
C TYR A 181 -1.67 -1.89 23.94
N ALA A 182 -1.09 -0.74 24.27
CA ALA A 182 -0.96 -0.31 25.65
C ALA A 182 -2.27 0.29 26.17
N VAL A 183 -2.53 0.15 27.47
CA VAL A 183 -3.58 0.91 28.17
C VAL A 183 -3.47 2.39 27.82
N GLY A 184 -4.61 3.00 27.46
CA GLY A 184 -4.69 4.42 27.09
C GLY A 184 -4.31 4.73 25.63
N SER A 185 -3.90 3.76 24.82
CA SER A 185 -3.53 3.99 23.41
C SER A 185 -4.63 3.65 22.39
N ARG A 186 -5.87 3.43 22.84
CA ARG A 186 -7.01 3.06 21.98
C ARG A 186 -7.33 4.10 20.91
N ASP A 187 -7.28 5.37 21.30
CA ASP A 187 -7.54 6.50 20.41
C ASP A 187 -6.27 7.03 19.74
N SER A 188 -5.16 6.26 19.79
CA SER A 188 -3.90 6.66 19.18
C SER A 188 -4.01 6.72 17.66
N SER A 189 -3.45 7.77 17.08
CA SER A 189 -3.33 7.92 15.62
C SER A 189 -2.08 7.25 15.03
N PHE A 190 -1.25 6.61 15.87
CA PHE A 190 -0.10 5.84 15.43
C PHE A 190 -0.54 4.59 14.66
N ARG A 191 0.31 4.14 13.74
CA ARG A 191 0.02 3.00 12.87
C ARG A 191 0.09 1.69 13.65
N THR A 192 -1.06 1.07 13.89
CA THR A 192 -1.17 -0.29 14.48
C THR A 192 -1.45 -1.37 13.43
N PHE A 193 -2.11 -0.98 12.34
CA PHE A 193 -2.45 -1.85 11.22
C PHE A 193 -1.71 -1.40 9.96
N TYR A 194 -1.24 -2.36 9.17
CA TYR A 194 -0.71 -2.11 7.84
C TYR A 194 -1.03 -3.26 6.91
N PHE A 195 -1.43 -2.92 5.69
CA PHE A 195 -1.59 -3.85 4.59
C PHE A 195 -0.68 -3.37 3.46
N GLU A 196 0.21 -4.24 3.02
CA GLU A 196 1.10 -3.97 1.89
C GLU A 196 0.68 -4.86 0.72
N PRO A 197 0.00 -4.32 -0.31
CA PRO A 197 -0.44 -5.11 -1.43
C PRO A 197 0.77 -5.63 -2.22
N LYS A 198 0.82 -6.93 -2.46
CA LYS A 198 1.87 -7.60 -3.25
C LYS A 198 1.26 -8.59 -4.20
N ILE A 199 1.65 -8.57 -5.47
CA ILE A 199 1.13 -9.53 -6.45
C ILE A 199 1.60 -10.95 -6.10
N ALA A 200 2.90 -11.15 -5.90
CA ALA A 200 3.48 -12.49 -5.73
C ALA A 200 3.21 -13.11 -4.34
N THR A 201 3.17 -12.29 -3.30
CA THR A 201 3.13 -12.74 -1.90
C THR A 201 1.84 -12.36 -1.18
N ASN A 202 0.78 -11.99 -1.90
CA ASN A 202 -0.51 -11.74 -1.28
C ASN A 202 -1.02 -12.97 -0.54
N LYS A 203 -1.55 -12.75 0.67
CA LYS A 203 -2.12 -13.77 1.55
C LYS A 203 -3.65 -13.72 1.62
N VAL A 204 -4.29 -12.66 1.12
CA VAL A 204 -5.76 -12.59 1.01
C VAL A 204 -6.17 -13.29 -0.29
N ARG A 205 -6.83 -14.44 -0.15
CA ARG A 205 -7.15 -15.38 -1.25
C ARG A 205 -8.63 -15.76 -1.30
N ASP A 206 -9.40 -15.41 -0.28
CA ASP A 206 -10.80 -15.78 -0.10
C ASP A 206 -11.65 -14.53 0.08
N ASP A 207 -12.91 -14.60 -0.34
CA ASP A 207 -13.91 -13.66 0.15
C ASP A 207 -14.22 -14.04 1.61
N ALA A 208 -14.01 -13.12 2.54
CA ALA A 208 -13.91 -13.46 3.96
C ALA A 208 -14.43 -12.34 4.86
N VAL A 209 -14.71 -12.68 6.13
CA VAL A 209 -14.84 -11.67 7.20
C VAL A 209 -13.43 -11.37 7.73
N HIS A 210 -13.08 -10.09 7.89
CA HIS A 210 -11.74 -9.66 8.31
C HIS A 210 -11.80 -9.08 9.73
N LEU A 211 -11.03 -9.64 10.65
CA LEU A 211 -11.09 -9.33 12.07
C LEU A 211 -9.73 -8.94 12.66
N ILE A 212 -9.73 -8.02 13.62
CA ILE A 212 -8.59 -7.77 14.53
C ILE A 212 -8.92 -8.31 15.92
N GLY A 213 -8.02 -9.14 16.47
CA GLY A 213 -8.04 -9.51 17.89
C GLY A 213 -7.12 -8.61 18.69
N GLY A 214 -7.64 -7.54 19.27
CA GLY A 214 -6.84 -6.54 19.96
C GLY A 214 -6.74 -6.79 21.46
N PHE A 215 -5.56 -7.14 21.98
CA PHE A 215 -5.30 -7.29 23.42
C PHE A 215 -4.65 -6.05 24.02
N GLU A 216 -5.25 -5.54 25.10
CA GLU A 216 -4.71 -4.44 25.89
C GLU A 216 -3.70 -4.96 26.91
N HIS A 217 -2.59 -4.24 27.09
CA HIS A 217 -1.62 -4.54 28.13
C HIS A 217 -1.24 -3.29 28.95
N GLU A 218 -0.95 -3.50 30.22
CA GLU A 218 -0.33 -2.49 31.07
C GLU A 218 1.18 -2.37 30.78
N PRO A 219 1.83 -1.29 31.24
CA PRO A 219 3.29 -1.25 31.28
C PRO A 219 3.85 -2.45 32.04
N ARG A 220 4.93 -3.05 31.54
CA ARG A 220 5.56 -4.20 32.18
C ARG A 220 6.01 -3.84 33.60
N LYS A 221 5.54 -4.60 34.59
CA LYS A 221 5.83 -4.37 36.02
C LYS A 221 6.36 -5.65 36.66
N ASP A 222 7.41 -5.55 37.47
CA ASP A 222 8.04 -6.70 38.15
C ASP A 222 8.44 -7.82 37.16
N ASN A 223 8.94 -7.43 35.98
CA ASN A 223 9.25 -8.30 34.85
C ASN A 223 8.05 -9.11 34.30
N ARG A 224 6.82 -8.70 34.59
CA ARG A 224 5.61 -9.35 34.11
C ARG A 224 4.77 -8.44 33.22
N TRP A 225 4.18 -9.06 32.21
CA TRP A 225 3.13 -8.48 31.39
C TRP A 225 1.78 -8.76 32.04
N ASN A 226 0.91 -7.76 32.04
CA ASN A 226 -0.47 -7.89 32.47
C ASN A 226 -1.39 -7.47 31.31
N PHE A 227 -2.19 -8.41 30.83
CA PHE A 227 -3.18 -8.20 29.77
C PHE A 227 -4.57 -8.07 30.40
N THR A 228 -5.24 -6.96 30.13
CA THR A 228 -6.44 -6.55 30.90
C THR A 228 -7.74 -6.83 30.17
N ARG A 229 -7.72 -6.84 28.83
CA ARG A 229 -8.90 -7.06 27.99
C ARG A 229 -8.51 -7.43 26.57
N TRP A 230 -9.48 -7.95 25.82
CA TRP A 230 -9.43 -8.03 24.37
C TRP A 230 -10.69 -7.43 23.74
N ASP A 231 -10.55 -6.93 22.51
CA ASP A 231 -11.64 -6.56 21.62
C ASP A 231 -11.52 -7.35 20.31
N LEU A 232 -12.65 -7.72 19.73
CA LEU A 232 -12.72 -8.31 18.39
C LEU A 232 -13.38 -7.32 17.44
N VAL A 233 -12.62 -6.82 16.48
CA VAL A 233 -13.01 -5.69 15.62
C VAL A 233 -13.25 -6.18 14.20
N ASP A 234 -14.42 -5.89 13.64
CA ASP A 234 -14.73 -6.11 12.22
C ASP A 234 -14.12 -4.99 11.35
N LEU A 235 -13.42 -5.38 10.28
CA LEU A 235 -12.78 -4.47 9.35
C LEU A 235 -13.65 -4.10 8.13
N SER A 236 -14.88 -4.58 8.03
CA SER A 236 -15.76 -4.30 6.89
C SER A 236 -16.06 -2.81 6.65
N GLN A 237 -16.08 -2.01 7.72
CA GLN A 237 -16.26 -0.55 7.68
C GLN A 237 -14.96 0.22 7.99
N PHE A 238 -13.82 -0.48 8.07
CA PHE A 238 -12.56 0.13 8.45
C PHE A 238 -12.04 1.03 7.33
N LYS A 239 -11.55 2.22 7.71
CA LYS A 239 -10.99 3.19 6.79
C LYS A 239 -9.49 3.33 7.01
N VAL A 240 -8.72 3.19 5.94
CA VAL A 240 -7.27 3.30 5.95
C VAL A 240 -6.81 4.63 5.38
N LYS A 241 -5.54 4.94 5.62
CA LYS A 241 -4.82 6.01 4.94
C LYS A 241 -3.59 5.42 4.25
N LEU A 242 -3.27 5.91 3.07
CA LEU A 242 -2.01 5.59 2.42
C LEU A 242 -0.89 6.44 3.03
N LYS A 243 0.19 5.78 3.46
CA LYS A 243 1.44 6.43 3.85
C LYS A 243 2.49 6.09 2.81
N ALA A 244 2.93 7.07 2.05
CA ALA A 244 4.04 6.91 1.12
C ALA A 244 5.36 7.25 1.83
N GLU A 245 6.36 6.38 1.70
CA GLU A 245 7.69 6.60 2.26
C GLU A 245 8.77 6.04 1.32
N PHE A 246 9.89 6.75 1.20
CA PHE A 246 11.10 6.23 0.54
C PHE A 246 11.89 5.40 1.56
N GLN A 247 12.35 4.23 1.16
CA GLN A 247 13.09 3.31 2.02
C GLN A 247 14.48 3.01 1.46
N GLY A 248 15.44 2.71 2.33
CA GLY A 248 16.78 2.23 1.98
C GLY A 248 17.22 1.14 2.95
N SER A 249 18.00 0.17 2.46
CA SER A 249 18.51 -0.92 3.29
C SER A 249 19.89 -0.60 3.87
N ASN A 250 20.34 -1.38 4.87
CA ASN A 250 21.73 -1.32 5.33
C ASN A 250 22.72 -1.54 4.19
N HIS A 251 22.39 -2.42 3.23
CA HIS A 251 23.22 -2.67 2.06
C HIS A 251 23.34 -1.44 1.15
N ASP A 252 22.27 -0.65 1.02
CA ASP A 252 22.31 0.59 0.22
C ASP A 252 23.09 1.70 0.91
N MET A 253 22.97 1.78 2.24
CA MET A 253 23.59 2.84 3.05
C MET A 253 25.09 2.64 3.26
N TYR A 254 25.57 1.40 3.42
CA TYR A 254 26.97 1.09 3.77
C TYR A 254 27.81 0.62 2.58
N ARG A 255 27.54 1.14 1.38
CA ARG A 255 28.40 0.91 0.21
C ARG A 255 29.77 1.56 0.45
N PRO A 256 30.90 0.91 0.08
CA PRO A 256 32.24 1.45 0.35
C PRO A 256 32.44 2.89 -0.12
N GLU A 257 31.88 3.25 -1.28
CA GLU A 257 31.94 4.59 -1.87
C GLU A 257 31.17 5.67 -1.08
N ALA A 258 30.19 5.29 -0.26
CA ALA A 258 29.39 6.20 0.55
C ALA A 258 29.97 6.44 1.96
N ILE A 259 30.92 5.60 2.40
CA ILE A 259 31.49 5.66 3.74
C ILE A 259 32.59 6.73 3.80
N VAL A 260 32.31 7.85 4.48
CA VAL A 260 33.25 8.98 4.60
C VAL A 260 34.29 8.82 5.72
N ALA A 261 34.01 7.97 6.72
CA ALA A 261 34.93 7.66 7.81
C ALA A 261 34.53 6.33 8.46
N THR A 262 35.50 5.59 9.01
CA THR A 262 35.26 4.37 9.79
C THR A 262 36.21 4.34 10.97
N ARG A 263 35.73 3.91 12.14
CA ARG A 263 36.56 3.54 13.28
C ARG A 263 36.22 2.12 13.69
N SER A 264 37.15 1.21 13.49
CA SER A 264 37.09 -0.13 14.09
C SER A 264 37.57 -0.07 15.55
N LYS A 265 37.13 -1.04 16.36
CA LYS A 265 37.70 -1.29 17.70
C LYS A 265 39.11 -1.84 17.58
#